data_AF-A0A8H5VA11-F1
#
_entry.id   AF-A0A8H5VA11-F1
#
_cell.length_a   1.000
_cell.length_b   1.000
_cell.length_c   1.000
_cell.angle_alpha   90.00
_cell.angle_beta   90.00
_cell.angle_gamma   90.00
#
_symmetry.space_group_name_H-M   'P 1'
#
loop_
_entity.id
_entity.type
_entity.pdbx_description
1 polymer ?
#
loop_
_entity_poly.entity_id
_entity_poly.type
_entity_poly.pdbx_seq_one_letter_code
_entity_poly.pdbx_strand_id
1 'polypeptide(L)'
;MSIPNPAHRTQHIQEWYRACTSRAERRPENQDNAVYALDIDWLCDRIKKAKEVRLFGGASLDFLRRLILKGVAHKIRCHLQVGTYNLSSNLFPYQFNIALNPDAAEYVFGHYEDFEEFTVVASRTAQSVKYRLLGLDPNFSLLGKRIMGYNMGKTPLEIAKGEATLDSESFQHKLGMPDLTMIIIHLRPDLIKCRIKFVGISDRSDGMIYKRKRSGIKSYEMKEKSSLDMDLPDIFAVLAAERRTRVAFARFERYCSGLLGRFI
;
A
#
# COMPACT_ATOMS: atom_id res chain seq x y z
N MET A 1 -21.19 -21.10 20.78
CA MET A 1 -21.00 -19.64 20.60
C MET A 1 -21.57 -19.26 19.25
N SER A 2 -22.65 -18.48 19.21
CA SER A 2 -23.22 -17.98 17.96
C SER A 2 -22.28 -16.97 17.32
N ILE A 3 -22.02 -17.13 16.02
CA ILE A 3 -21.24 -16.16 15.24
C ILE A 3 -22.06 -14.86 15.23
N PRO A 4 -21.54 -13.73 15.74
CA PRO A 4 -22.30 -12.49 15.78
C PRO A 4 -22.70 -12.08 14.36
N ASN A 5 -23.94 -11.61 14.21
CA ASN A 5 -24.52 -11.20 12.93
C ASN A 5 -23.53 -10.28 12.18
N PRO A 6 -23.12 -10.63 10.95
CA PRO A 6 -22.16 -9.85 10.16
C PRO A 6 -22.53 -8.37 10.00
N ALA A 7 -23.82 -8.04 9.94
CA ALA A 7 -24.29 -6.66 9.85
C ALA A 7 -23.98 -5.86 11.14
N HIS A 8 -24.19 -6.47 12.31
CA HIS A 8 -23.84 -5.88 13.61
C HIS A 8 -22.33 -5.65 13.73
N ARG A 9 -21.52 -6.60 13.25
CA ARG A 9 -20.05 -6.47 13.27
C ARG A 9 -19.58 -5.32 12.39
N THR A 10 -20.14 -5.18 11.19
CA THR A 10 -19.82 -4.06 10.28
C THR A 10 -20.18 -2.72 10.91
N GLN A 11 -21.36 -2.61 11.51
CA GLN A 11 -21.80 -1.40 12.18
C GLN A 11 -20.87 -1.03 13.35
N HIS A 12 -20.53 -1.99 14.23
CA HIS A 12 -19.59 -1.75 15.33
C HIS A 12 -18.21 -1.29 14.85
N ILE A 13 -17.69 -1.87 13.76
CA ILE A 13 -16.39 -1.46 13.19
C ILE A 13 -16.50 -0.03 12.64
N GLN A 14 -17.57 0.30 11.92
CA GLN A 14 -17.78 1.65 11.40
C GLN A 14 -17.92 2.68 12.53
N GLU A 15 -18.67 2.35 13.59
CA GLU A 15 -18.81 3.19 14.79
C GLU A 15 -17.47 3.36 15.50
N TRP A 16 -16.69 2.29 15.64
CA TRP A 16 -15.34 2.34 16.21
C TRP A 16 -14.43 3.26 15.39
N TYR A 17 -14.41 3.12 14.05
CA TYR A 17 -13.66 4.02 13.18
C TYR A 17 -14.12 5.47 13.32
N ARG A 18 -15.43 5.74 13.30
CA ARG A 18 -15.97 7.10 13.51
C ARG A 18 -15.55 7.67 14.86
N ALA A 19 -15.58 6.86 15.92
CA ALA A 19 -15.16 7.27 17.26
C ALA A 19 -13.65 7.53 17.35
N CYS A 20 -12.84 6.77 16.62
CA CYS A 20 -11.40 7.01 16.48
C CYS A 20 -11.13 8.31 15.71
N THR A 21 -11.79 8.53 14.56
CA THR A 21 -11.67 9.77 13.78
C THR A 21 -12.14 10.98 14.58
N SER A 22 -13.31 10.90 15.21
CA SER A 22 -13.85 11.99 16.04
C SER A 22 -12.94 12.32 17.22
N ARG A 23 -12.34 11.30 17.87
CA ARG A 23 -11.33 11.53 18.92
C ARG A 23 -10.07 12.15 18.37
N ALA A 24 -9.65 11.81 17.15
CA ALA A 24 -8.50 12.43 16.52
C ALA A 24 -8.80 13.91 16.20
N GLU A 25 -9.92 14.22 15.56
CA GLU A 25 -10.34 15.58 15.20
C GLU A 25 -10.47 16.52 16.41
N ARG A 26 -10.93 16.01 17.56
CA ARG A 26 -11.11 16.80 18.79
C ARG A 26 -9.82 17.08 19.55
N ARG A 27 -8.69 16.47 19.18
CA ARG A 27 -7.43 16.77 19.86
C ARG A 27 -7.01 18.19 19.49
N PRO A 28 -6.61 19.03 20.46
CA PRO A 28 -6.13 20.39 20.20
C PRO A 28 -5.01 20.41 19.15
N GLU A 29 -4.16 19.37 19.14
CA GLU A 29 -3.06 19.21 18.18
C GLU A 29 -3.52 18.96 16.73
N ASN A 30 -4.80 18.63 16.50
CA ASN A 30 -5.38 18.33 15.17
C ASN A 30 -6.32 19.43 14.65
N GLN A 31 -6.39 20.59 15.31
CA GLN A 31 -7.24 21.71 14.89
C GLN A 31 -6.95 22.18 13.44
N ASP A 32 -5.70 22.05 12.97
CA ASP A 32 -5.30 22.35 11.59
C ASP A 32 -5.22 21.13 10.66
N ASN A 33 -5.45 19.92 11.18
CA ASN A 33 -5.38 18.65 10.44
C ASN A 33 -6.77 18.03 10.36
N ALA A 34 -7.53 18.39 9.34
CA ALA A 34 -8.81 17.75 9.07
C ALA A 34 -8.62 16.55 8.11
N VAL A 35 -9.06 15.37 8.55
CA VAL A 35 -9.15 14.18 7.70
C VAL A 35 -10.54 14.18 7.08
N TYR A 36 -10.67 14.82 5.92
CA TYR A 36 -11.95 14.84 5.20
C TYR A 36 -12.22 13.50 4.54
N ALA A 37 -13.50 13.18 4.38
CA ALA A 37 -13.91 12.12 3.48
C ALA A 37 -13.36 12.40 2.07
N LEU A 38 -12.92 11.35 1.38
CA LEU A 38 -12.44 11.49 0.01
C LEU A 38 -13.60 11.93 -0.89
N ASP A 39 -13.53 13.16 -1.39
CA ASP A 39 -14.41 13.65 -2.45
C ASP A 39 -14.01 12.97 -3.77
N ILE A 40 -14.77 11.93 -4.12
CA ILE A 40 -14.51 11.12 -5.31
C ILE A 40 -14.74 11.92 -6.59
N ASP A 41 -15.70 12.85 -6.58
CA ASP A 41 -16.09 13.60 -7.78
C ASP A 41 -15.03 14.66 -8.09
N TRP A 42 -14.59 15.39 -7.07
CA TRP A 42 -13.44 16.27 -7.19
C TRP A 42 -12.19 15.53 -7.67
N LEU A 43 -11.90 14.35 -7.10
CA LEU A 43 -10.75 13.55 -7.56
C LEU A 43 -10.89 13.12 -9.02
N CYS A 44 -12.08 12.68 -9.44
CA CYS A 44 -12.34 12.31 -10.83
C CYS A 44 -12.11 13.50 -11.78
N ASP A 45 -12.51 14.70 -11.40
CA ASP A 45 -12.25 15.91 -12.20
C ASP A 45 -10.76 16.24 -12.30
N ARG A 46 -9.99 15.98 -11.24
CA ARG A 46 -8.51 16.11 -11.27
C ARG A 46 -7.89 15.06 -12.19
N ILE A 47 -8.37 13.82 -12.16
CA ILE A 47 -7.90 12.75 -13.06
C ILE A 47 -8.18 13.10 -14.52
N LYS A 48 -9.40 13.58 -14.83
CA LYS A 48 -9.77 14.02 -16.19
C LYS A 48 -8.86 15.13 -16.72
N LYS A 49 -8.46 16.08 -15.88
CA LYS A 49 -7.58 17.20 -16.25
C LYS A 49 -6.09 16.84 -16.29
N ALA A 50 -5.69 15.76 -15.62
CA ALA A 50 -4.29 15.33 -15.59
C ALA A 50 -3.85 14.77 -16.95
N LYS A 51 -2.57 15.01 -17.29
CA LYS A 51 -1.92 14.46 -18.48
C LYS A 51 -1.64 12.95 -18.33
N GLU A 52 -1.23 12.53 -17.15
CA GLU A 52 -0.92 11.15 -16.80
C GLU A 52 -1.29 10.94 -15.33
N VAL A 53 -1.93 9.81 -15.01
CA VAL A 53 -2.23 9.42 -13.62
C VAL A 53 -1.64 8.04 -13.37
N ARG A 54 -0.85 7.92 -12.31
CA ARG A 54 -0.39 6.64 -11.78
C ARG A 54 -1.00 6.40 -10.42
N LEU A 55 -1.59 5.23 -10.24
CA LEU A 55 -2.15 4.79 -8.99
C LEU A 55 -1.32 3.63 -8.47
N PHE A 56 -0.77 3.80 -7.27
CA PHE A 56 -0.10 2.75 -6.51
C PHE A 56 -1.01 2.33 -5.36
N GLY A 57 -1.35 1.05 -5.24
CA GLY A 57 -2.29 0.62 -4.21
C GLY A 57 -2.21 -0.84 -3.83
N GLY A 58 -2.97 -1.18 -2.80
CA GLY A 58 -3.15 -2.56 -2.33
C GLY A 58 -4.50 -2.72 -1.66
N ALA A 59 -4.88 -1.80 -0.77
CA ALA A 59 -5.94 -2.05 0.22
C ALA A 59 -7.37 -1.55 -0.12
N SER A 60 -7.71 -1.15 -1.35
CA SER A 60 -9.13 -0.84 -1.67
C SER A 60 -9.47 -1.02 -3.15
N LEU A 61 -9.88 -2.24 -3.51
CA LEU A 61 -10.41 -2.54 -4.83
C LEU A 61 -11.78 -1.87 -5.06
N ASP A 62 -12.51 -1.57 -3.99
CA ASP A 62 -13.76 -0.80 -4.10
C ASP A 62 -13.53 0.63 -4.62
N PHE A 63 -12.44 1.27 -4.20
CA PHE A 63 -12.05 2.56 -4.76
C PHE A 63 -11.80 2.48 -6.27
N LEU A 64 -11.12 1.42 -6.74
CA LEU A 64 -10.90 1.20 -8.18
C LEU A 64 -12.21 0.94 -8.92
N ARG A 65 -13.11 0.13 -8.36
CA ARG A 65 -14.47 -0.07 -8.89
C ARG A 65 -15.18 1.26 -9.06
N ARG A 66 -15.11 2.17 -8.08
CA ARG A 66 -15.71 3.51 -8.18
C ARG A 66 -15.10 4.34 -9.32
N LEU A 67 -13.78 4.27 -9.54
CA LEU A 67 -13.12 4.98 -10.64
C LEU A 67 -13.54 4.44 -12.03
N ILE A 68 -13.73 3.12 -12.15
CA ILE A 68 -14.27 2.48 -13.36
C ILE A 68 -15.70 2.96 -13.61
N LEU A 69 -16.57 2.88 -12.60
CA LEU A 69 -17.97 3.33 -12.70
C LEU A 69 -18.11 4.83 -13.00
N LYS A 70 -17.13 5.64 -12.59
CA LYS A 70 -17.06 7.08 -12.90
C LYS A 70 -16.43 7.39 -14.27
N GLY A 71 -16.02 6.37 -15.03
CA GLY A 71 -15.51 6.49 -16.40
C GLY A 71 -14.13 7.12 -16.51
N VAL A 72 -13.33 7.13 -15.44
CA VAL A 72 -11.99 7.77 -15.43
C VAL A 72 -10.84 6.77 -15.46
N ALA A 73 -11.12 5.46 -15.34
CA ALA A 73 -10.10 4.40 -15.29
C ALA A 73 -9.13 4.43 -16.50
N HIS A 74 -9.63 4.73 -17.70
CA HIS A 74 -8.84 4.76 -18.93
C HIS A 74 -7.71 5.80 -18.95
N LYS A 75 -7.67 6.73 -17.99
CA LYS A 75 -6.56 7.71 -17.82
C LYS A 75 -5.51 7.28 -16.79
N ILE A 76 -5.69 6.10 -16.19
CA ILE A 76 -4.97 5.67 -15.01
C ILE A 76 -4.12 4.45 -15.33
N ARG A 77 -2.83 4.54 -15.02
CA ARG A 77 -1.92 3.39 -14.92
C ARG A 77 -1.94 2.89 -13.49
N CYS A 78 -2.59 1.74 -13.29
CA CYS A 78 -2.88 1.15 -12.00
C CYS A 78 -1.87 0.03 -11.69
N HIS A 79 -1.19 0.16 -10.55
CA HIS A 79 -0.13 -0.74 -10.10
C HIS A 79 -0.46 -1.22 -8.69
N LEU A 80 -0.71 -2.53 -8.53
CA LEU A 80 -1.28 -3.07 -7.30
C LEU A 80 -0.43 -4.15 -6.64
N GLN A 81 -0.29 -4.08 -5.33
CA GLN A 81 0.12 -5.21 -4.50
C GLN A 81 -1.16 -5.98 -4.11
N VAL A 82 -1.50 -7.01 -4.87
CA VAL A 82 -2.75 -7.76 -4.67
C VAL A 82 -2.62 -9.18 -5.19
N GLY A 83 -3.40 -10.09 -4.59
CA GLY A 83 -3.55 -11.47 -5.03
C GLY A 83 -2.37 -12.39 -4.69
N THR A 84 -2.57 -13.68 -4.92
CA THR A 84 -1.60 -14.73 -4.61
C THR A 84 -1.76 -15.91 -5.56
N TYR A 85 -0.69 -16.67 -5.73
CA TYR A 85 -0.72 -17.95 -6.47
C TYR A 85 -1.16 -19.13 -5.60
N ASN A 86 -1.14 -18.96 -4.28
CA ASN A 86 -1.45 -20.00 -3.31
C ASN A 86 -1.98 -19.37 -2.01
N LEU A 87 -2.99 -19.99 -1.41
CA LEU A 87 -3.61 -19.55 -0.17
C LEU A 87 -2.97 -20.16 1.09
N SER A 88 -2.00 -21.07 0.96
CA SER A 88 -1.46 -21.83 2.11
C SER A 88 -0.89 -20.97 3.25
N SER A 89 -0.48 -19.74 2.95
CA SER A 89 0.06 -18.78 3.94
C SER A 89 -0.93 -17.67 4.30
N ASN A 90 -2.17 -17.73 3.83
CA ASN A 90 -3.16 -16.69 4.06
C ASN A 90 -3.94 -16.95 5.35
N LEU A 91 -4.17 -15.88 6.11
CA LEU A 91 -5.06 -15.90 7.27
C LEU A 91 -6.55 -15.93 6.88
N PHE A 92 -6.87 -15.53 5.65
CA PHE A 92 -8.22 -15.43 5.12
C PHE A 92 -8.42 -16.37 3.92
N PRO A 93 -9.67 -16.72 3.57
CA PRO A 93 -9.97 -17.52 2.37
C PRO A 93 -9.50 -16.90 1.06
N TYR A 94 -9.23 -15.59 1.06
CA TYR A 94 -8.67 -14.84 -0.05
C TYR A 94 -7.35 -14.17 0.39
N GLN A 95 -6.57 -13.65 -0.56
CA GLN A 95 -5.48 -12.73 -0.20
C GLN A 95 -6.07 -11.50 0.52
N PHE A 96 -5.36 -10.97 1.51
CA PHE A 96 -5.87 -9.93 2.43
C PHE A 96 -6.62 -8.79 1.72
N ASN A 97 -6.04 -8.20 0.68
CA ASN A 97 -6.64 -7.08 -0.03
C ASN A 97 -7.89 -7.46 -0.85
N ILE A 98 -7.97 -8.70 -1.33
CA ILE A 98 -9.19 -9.28 -1.94
C ILE A 98 -10.23 -9.56 -0.85
N ALA A 99 -9.80 -10.09 0.29
CA ALA A 99 -10.67 -10.45 1.41
C ALA A 99 -11.41 -9.23 2.01
N LEU A 100 -10.86 -8.02 1.86
CA LEU A 100 -11.52 -6.78 2.29
C LEU A 100 -12.85 -6.53 1.57
N ASN A 101 -12.93 -6.85 0.28
CA ASN A 101 -14.15 -6.75 -0.52
C ASN A 101 -14.05 -7.64 -1.77
N PRO A 102 -14.46 -8.92 -1.68
CA PRO A 102 -14.35 -9.85 -2.80
C PRO A 102 -15.22 -9.45 -4.01
N ASP A 103 -16.38 -8.81 -3.78
CA ASP A 103 -17.26 -8.35 -4.87
C ASP A 103 -16.57 -7.25 -5.69
N ALA A 104 -15.93 -6.30 -5.01
CA ALA A 104 -15.16 -5.27 -5.68
C ALA A 104 -13.92 -5.85 -6.38
N ALA A 105 -13.29 -6.85 -5.78
CA ALA A 105 -12.16 -7.54 -6.40
C ALA A 105 -12.57 -8.21 -7.72
N GLU A 106 -13.65 -9.00 -7.69
CA GLU A 106 -14.19 -9.71 -8.84
C GLU A 106 -14.55 -8.73 -9.96
N TYR A 107 -15.22 -7.64 -9.60
CA TYR A 107 -15.56 -6.58 -10.54
C TYR A 107 -14.31 -5.95 -11.19
N VAL A 108 -13.35 -5.47 -10.38
CA VAL A 108 -12.15 -4.80 -10.89
C VAL A 108 -11.32 -5.73 -11.77
N PHE A 109 -11.18 -6.98 -11.36
CA PHE A 109 -10.45 -7.98 -12.15
C PHE A 109 -11.17 -8.39 -13.43
N GLY A 110 -12.50 -8.30 -13.49
CA GLY A 110 -13.25 -8.44 -14.73
C GLY A 110 -13.15 -7.23 -15.68
N HIS A 111 -12.72 -6.08 -15.17
CA HIS A 111 -12.66 -4.79 -15.88
C HIS A 111 -11.23 -4.20 -15.89
N TYR A 112 -10.20 -5.04 -15.74
CA TYR A 112 -8.81 -4.56 -15.67
C TYR A 112 -8.36 -3.84 -16.95
N GLU A 113 -9.00 -4.17 -18.08
CA GLU A 113 -8.73 -3.58 -19.40
C GLU A 113 -9.29 -2.16 -19.55
N ASP A 114 -10.17 -1.72 -18.64
CA ASP A 114 -10.70 -0.35 -18.63
C ASP A 114 -9.64 0.67 -18.20
N PHE A 115 -8.51 0.21 -17.64
CA PHE A 115 -7.37 1.04 -17.25
C PHE A 115 -6.39 1.22 -18.41
N GLU A 116 -5.69 2.36 -18.46
CA GLU A 116 -4.60 2.58 -19.43
C GLU A 116 -3.52 1.49 -19.29
N GLU A 117 -3.22 1.13 -18.04
CA GLU A 117 -2.38 0.00 -17.71
C GLU A 117 -2.83 -0.60 -16.39
N PHE A 118 -2.86 -1.92 -16.29
CA PHE A 118 -3.17 -2.64 -15.05
C PHE A 118 -2.13 -3.71 -14.78
N THR A 119 -1.37 -3.54 -13.69
CA THR A 119 -0.31 -4.46 -13.28
C THR A 119 -0.48 -4.89 -11.83
N VAL A 120 -0.07 -6.13 -11.54
CA VAL A 120 -0.16 -6.70 -10.19
C VAL A 120 1.16 -7.31 -9.71
N VAL A 121 1.42 -7.19 -8.42
CA VAL A 121 2.52 -7.86 -7.72
C VAL A 121 1.91 -8.76 -6.65
N ALA A 122 2.02 -10.07 -6.89
CA ALA A 122 1.48 -11.08 -5.97
C ALA A 122 2.18 -11.00 -4.61
N SER A 123 1.44 -11.33 -3.52
CA SER A 123 1.97 -11.23 -2.15
C SER A 123 3.29 -11.96 -1.97
N ARG A 124 3.43 -13.20 -2.48
CA ARG A 124 4.68 -13.96 -2.37
C ARG A 124 5.87 -13.25 -3.03
N THR A 125 5.64 -12.61 -4.18
CA THR A 125 6.67 -11.85 -4.91
C THR A 125 7.06 -10.58 -4.16
N ALA A 126 6.08 -9.85 -3.64
CA ALA A 126 6.34 -8.64 -2.89
C ALA A 126 7.04 -8.94 -1.56
N GLN A 127 6.65 -10.03 -0.89
CA GLN A 127 7.21 -10.46 0.40
C GLN A 127 8.58 -11.12 0.31
N SER A 128 9.03 -11.55 -0.88
CA SER A 128 10.38 -12.10 -1.05
C SER A 128 11.46 -11.04 -0.97
N VAL A 129 11.11 -9.78 -1.22
CA VAL A 129 12.01 -8.66 -0.93
C VAL A 129 11.97 -8.37 0.56
N LYS A 130 13.15 -8.34 1.16
CA LYS A 130 13.33 -7.96 2.55
C LYS A 130 14.21 -6.73 2.64
N TYR A 131 13.80 -5.79 3.47
CA TYR A 131 14.50 -4.54 3.74
C TYR A 131 15.19 -4.63 5.08
N ARG A 132 16.46 -4.22 5.13
CA ARG A 132 17.19 -4.10 6.38
C ARG A 132 16.75 -2.82 7.09
N LEU A 133 16.40 -2.96 8.36
CA LEU A 133 16.18 -1.82 9.23
C LEU A 133 17.50 -1.48 9.91
N LEU A 134 18.22 -0.48 9.40
CA LEU A 134 19.25 0.22 10.19
C LEU A 134 18.53 1.13 11.17
N GLY A 135 19.08 1.33 12.37
CA GLY A 135 18.41 2.06 13.45
C GLY A 135 17.80 3.39 13.08
N LEU A 136 16.92 3.89 13.94
CA LEU A 136 16.33 5.22 13.82
C LEU A 136 17.45 6.27 13.95
N ASP A 137 18.20 6.51 12.88
CA ASP A 137 19.25 7.51 12.82
C ASP A 137 18.60 8.88 13.12
N PRO A 138 19.19 9.68 14.02
CA PRO A 138 18.73 11.05 14.27
C PRO A 138 18.53 11.88 13.00
N ASN A 139 19.34 11.61 11.96
CA ASN A 139 19.32 12.28 10.65
C ASN A 139 18.25 11.75 9.69
N PHE A 140 17.49 10.70 10.02
CA PHE A 140 16.41 10.26 9.16
C PHE A 140 15.31 11.29 9.04
N SER A 141 14.73 11.36 7.83
CA SER A 141 13.51 12.12 7.64
C SER A 141 12.41 11.59 8.56
N LEU A 142 11.54 12.50 8.98
CA LEU A 142 10.48 12.24 9.94
C LEU A 142 9.51 11.14 9.45
N LEU A 143 9.31 11.06 8.14
CA LEU A 143 8.57 9.99 7.48
C LEU A 143 9.30 8.64 7.59
N GLY A 144 10.62 8.62 7.37
CA GLY A 144 11.44 7.42 7.54
C GLY A 144 11.32 6.86 8.95
N LYS A 145 11.40 7.71 9.97
CA LYS A 145 11.24 7.32 11.38
C LYS A 145 9.88 6.67 11.66
N ARG A 146 8.79 7.15 11.04
CA ARG A 146 7.44 6.56 11.17
C ARG A 146 7.33 5.19 10.55
N ILE A 147 7.78 5.07 9.30
CA ILE A 147 7.67 3.81 8.58
C ILE A 147 8.46 2.75 9.33
N MET A 148 9.65 3.10 9.82
CA MET A 148 10.45 2.23 10.67
C MET A 148 9.74 1.86 11.97
N GLY A 149 9.33 2.85 12.77
CA GLY A 149 8.69 2.56 14.04
C GLY A 149 7.41 1.75 13.89
N TYR A 150 6.57 2.04 12.89
CA TYR A 150 5.39 1.21 12.58
C TYR A 150 5.76 -0.24 12.29
N ASN A 151 6.77 -0.46 11.43
CA ASN A 151 7.21 -1.81 11.08
C ASN A 151 7.93 -2.53 12.24
N MET A 152 8.38 -1.80 13.26
CA MET A 152 8.96 -2.33 14.50
C MET A 152 7.93 -2.46 15.63
N GLY A 153 6.65 -2.15 15.40
CA GLY A 153 5.62 -2.16 16.45
C GLY A 153 5.78 -1.06 17.50
N LYS A 154 6.55 0.01 17.19
CA LYS A 154 6.72 1.18 18.04
C LYS A 154 5.60 2.19 17.80
N THR A 155 5.07 2.72 18.89
CA THR A 155 4.05 3.77 18.86
C THR A 155 4.62 5.10 18.35
N PRO A 156 3.79 5.99 17.78
CA PRO A 156 4.22 7.33 17.41
C PRO A 156 4.87 8.12 18.56
N LEU A 157 4.44 7.87 19.80
CA LEU A 157 4.97 8.53 20.99
C LEU A 157 6.38 8.04 21.34
N GLU A 158 6.63 6.72 21.31
CA GLU A 158 7.97 6.15 21.52
C GLU A 158 8.98 6.63 20.47
N ILE A 159 8.54 6.78 19.21
CA ILE A 159 9.37 7.33 18.13
C ILE A 159 9.72 8.79 18.41
N ALA A 160 8.74 9.59 18.84
CA ALA A 160 8.91 11.01 19.04
C ALA A 160 9.79 11.35 20.24
N LYS A 161 9.69 10.59 21.33
CA LYS A 161 10.53 10.75 22.53
C LYS A 161 11.97 10.26 22.35
N GLY A 162 12.30 9.64 21.21
CA GLY A 162 13.60 9.01 21.00
C GLY A 162 13.82 7.75 21.86
N GLU A 163 12.79 7.25 22.53
CA GLU A 163 12.81 6.04 23.37
C GLU A 163 12.83 4.77 22.52
N ALA A 164 12.50 4.87 21.23
CA ALA A 164 12.71 3.82 20.25
C ALA A 164 14.19 3.78 19.79
N THR A 165 15.12 3.39 20.67
CA THR A 165 16.48 3.04 20.27
C THR A 165 16.56 1.59 19.82
N LEU A 166 17.35 1.32 18.78
CA LEU A 166 17.77 -0.03 18.48
C LEU A 166 18.87 -0.39 19.48
N ASP A 167 18.54 -1.16 20.52
CA ASP A 167 19.58 -1.86 21.26
C ASP A 167 20.36 -2.78 20.29
N SER A 168 21.67 -2.86 20.54
CA SER A 168 22.76 -3.27 19.65
C SER A 168 22.70 -4.68 19.06
N GLU A 169 21.62 -5.44 19.26
CA GLU A 169 21.43 -6.82 18.74
C GLU A 169 20.54 -6.88 17.47
N SER A 170 19.98 -5.75 17.04
CA SER A 170 18.90 -5.68 16.05
C SER A 170 19.32 -5.38 14.60
N PHE A 171 20.62 -5.28 14.31
CA PHE A 171 21.17 -5.02 12.96
C PHE A 171 20.84 -6.10 11.89
N GLN A 172 20.14 -7.19 12.28
CA GLN A 172 19.77 -8.28 11.39
C GLN A 172 18.28 -8.37 11.06
N HIS A 173 17.43 -7.47 11.56
CA HIS A 173 15.99 -7.54 11.27
C HIS A 173 15.68 -7.11 9.83
N LYS A 174 15.27 -8.10 9.04
CA LYS A 174 14.86 -7.98 7.65
C LYS A 174 13.33 -8.09 7.55
N LEU A 175 12.66 -7.01 7.16
CA LEU A 175 11.19 -6.98 7.06
C LEU A 175 10.71 -6.97 5.61
N GLY A 176 9.59 -7.65 5.36
CA GLY A 176 8.90 -7.55 4.08
C GLY A 176 8.00 -6.32 4.09
N MET A 177 8.13 -5.46 3.07
CA MET A 177 7.25 -4.30 2.88
C MET A 177 6.58 -4.37 1.51
N PRO A 178 5.52 -5.20 1.35
CA PRO A 178 4.98 -5.55 0.04
C PRO A 178 4.56 -4.35 -0.82
N ASP A 179 3.90 -3.36 -0.22
CA ASP A 179 3.44 -2.17 -0.93
C ASP A 179 4.62 -1.31 -1.41
N LEU A 180 5.65 -1.16 -0.57
CA LEU A 180 6.90 -0.48 -0.94
C LEU A 180 7.61 -1.20 -2.07
N THR A 181 7.67 -2.54 -2.01
CA THR A 181 8.26 -3.36 -3.09
C THR A 181 7.53 -3.13 -4.41
N MET A 182 6.21 -3.11 -4.40
CA MET A 182 5.42 -2.82 -5.60
C MET A 182 5.73 -1.42 -6.16
N ILE A 183 5.83 -0.40 -5.30
CA ILE A 183 6.19 0.97 -5.70
C ILE A 183 7.58 1.00 -6.35
N ILE A 184 8.59 0.37 -5.73
CA ILE A 184 9.97 0.35 -6.26
C ILE A 184 10.04 -0.37 -7.60
N ILE A 185 9.35 -1.51 -7.78
CA ILE A 185 9.33 -2.24 -9.06
C ILE A 185 8.90 -1.34 -10.22
N HIS A 186 7.94 -0.45 -10.00
CA HIS A 186 7.38 0.40 -11.05
C HIS A 186 8.13 1.72 -11.25
N LEU A 187 8.73 2.27 -10.18
CA LEU A 187 9.47 3.53 -10.25
C LEU A 187 10.95 3.33 -10.60
N ARG A 188 11.56 2.26 -10.07
CA ARG A 188 12.97 1.92 -10.19
C ARG A 188 13.16 0.43 -10.49
N PRO A 189 12.69 -0.03 -11.67
CA PRO A 189 12.82 -1.42 -12.09
C PRO A 189 14.27 -1.91 -12.22
N ASP A 190 15.24 -0.98 -12.26
CA ASP A 190 16.68 -1.27 -12.22
C ASP A 190 17.14 -1.84 -10.87
N LEU A 191 16.49 -1.45 -9.77
CA LEU A 191 16.81 -1.90 -8.42
C LEU A 191 16.24 -3.30 -8.14
N ILE A 192 15.07 -3.62 -8.70
CA ILE A 192 14.41 -4.89 -8.50
C ILE A 192 14.20 -5.59 -9.85
N LYS A 193 15.07 -6.57 -10.14
CA LYS A 193 15.00 -7.34 -11.38
C LYS A 193 13.80 -8.29 -11.38
N CYS A 194 12.71 -7.83 -11.96
CA CYS A 194 11.51 -8.64 -12.22
C CYS A 194 11.46 -9.14 -13.67
N ARG A 195 10.69 -10.21 -13.87
CA ARG A 195 10.17 -10.61 -15.18
C ARG A 195 8.66 -10.36 -15.20
N ILE A 196 8.16 -9.99 -16.36
CA ILE A 196 6.72 -9.83 -16.59
C ILE A 196 6.15 -11.19 -17.01
N LYS A 197 5.00 -11.52 -16.44
CA LYS A 197 4.17 -12.68 -16.80
C LYS A 197 2.72 -12.25 -16.93
N PHE A 198 1.89 -13.14 -17.48
CA PHE A 198 0.45 -12.94 -17.51
C PHE A 198 -0.25 -13.91 -16.57
N VAL A 199 -1.25 -13.39 -15.86
CA VAL A 199 -2.09 -14.16 -14.95
C VAL A 199 -3.56 -13.96 -15.29
N GLY A 200 -4.32 -15.04 -15.19
CA GLY A 200 -5.76 -15.00 -14.99
C GLY A 200 -6.08 -15.23 -13.52
N ILE A 201 -7.32 -14.96 -13.15
CA ILE A 201 -7.80 -15.10 -11.77
C ILE A 201 -8.82 -16.23 -11.78
N SER A 202 -8.71 -17.13 -10.80
CA SER A 202 -9.68 -18.21 -10.64
C SER A 202 -11.02 -17.68 -10.17
N ASP A 203 -12.05 -18.50 -10.29
CA ASP A 203 -13.37 -18.16 -9.79
C ASP A 203 -13.35 -17.94 -8.27
N ARG A 204 -14.41 -17.30 -7.79
CA ARG A 204 -14.59 -16.97 -6.38
C ARG A 204 -14.62 -18.20 -5.48
N SER A 205 -15.19 -19.31 -5.95
CA SER A 205 -15.20 -20.60 -5.26
C SER A 205 -13.80 -21.18 -5.06
N ASP A 206 -12.88 -20.87 -5.97
CA ASP A 206 -11.48 -21.30 -5.94
C ASP A 206 -10.59 -20.34 -5.11
N GLY A 207 -11.17 -19.31 -4.49
CA GLY A 207 -10.43 -18.35 -3.67
C GLY A 207 -9.71 -17.24 -4.44
N MET A 208 -10.09 -16.98 -5.71
CA MET A 208 -9.55 -15.90 -6.55
C MET A 208 -8.02 -15.85 -6.61
N ILE A 209 -7.40 -17.02 -6.81
CA ILE A 209 -5.95 -17.17 -6.94
C ILE A 209 -5.48 -16.94 -8.38
N TYR A 210 -4.22 -16.56 -8.51
CA TYR A 210 -3.57 -16.38 -9.80
C TYR A 210 -3.24 -17.72 -10.45
N LYS A 211 -3.73 -17.89 -11.68
CA LYS A 211 -3.37 -19.00 -12.57
C LYS A 211 -2.53 -18.41 -13.72
N ARG A 212 -1.35 -18.99 -13.99
CA ARG A 212 -0.50 -18.52 -15.11
C ARG A 212 -1.23 -18.69 -16.44
N LYS A 213 -1.13 -17.68 -17.30
CA LYS A 213 -1.76 -17.65 -18.63
C LYS A 213 -0.77 -17.14 -19.68
N ARG A 214 -1.12 -17.28 -20.95
CA ARG A 214 -0.37 -16.71 -22.09
C ARG A 214 -0.67 -15.21 -22.29
N SER A 215 -1.87 -14.78 -21.89
CA SER A 215 -2.36 -13.40 -21.91
C SER A 215 -3.22 -13.15 -20.65
N GLY A 216 -3.53 -11.88 -20.37
CA GLY A 216 -4.32 -11.47 -19.20
C GLY A 216 -3.68 -10.31 -18.46
N ILE A 217 -3.84 -10.29 -17.13
CA ILE A 217 -3.27 -9.25 -16.28
C ILE A 217 -1.75 -9.39 -16.24
N LYS A 218 -1.03 -8.29 -16.50
CA LYS A 218 0.42 -8.24 -16.34
C LYS A 218 0.77 -8.41 -14.85
N SER A 219 1.61 -9.37 -14.54
CA SER A 219 2.13 -9.60 -13.20
C SER A 219 3.65 -9.57 -13.18
N TYR A 220 4.23 -8.87 -12.21
CA TYR A 220 5.66 -8.91 -11.96
C TYR A 220 5.98 -10.10 -11.06
N GLU A 221 6.99 -10.87 -11.45
CA GLU A 221 7.55 -11.95 -10.66
C GLU A 221 9.06 -11.74 -10.55
N MET A 222 9.64 -11.95 -9.36
CA MET A 222 11.08 -11.84 -9.19
C MET A 222 11.79 -12.94 -9.98
N LYS A 223 12.91 -12.62 -10.65
CA LYS A 223 13.71 -13.62 -11.36
C LYS A 223 14.38 -14.59 -10.38
N GLU A 224 14.82 -14.10 -9.22
CA GLU A 224 15.49 -14.85 -8.16
C GLU A 224 15.01 -14.35 -6.78
N LYS A 225 15.34 -15.07 -5.70
CA LYS A 225 15.24 -14.49 -4.34
C LYS A 225 16.27 -13.38 -4.24
N SER A 226 15.90 -12.15 -4.58
CA SER A 226 16.75 -11.00 -4.32
C SER A 226 16.55 -10.55 -2.88
N SER A 227 17.60 -10.63 -2.06
CA SER A 227 17.71 -9.68 -0.94
C SER A 227 18.00 -8.33 -1.58
N LEU A 228 17.06 -7.39 -1.43
CA LEU A 228 17.42 -6.00 -1.65
C LEU A 228 18.02 -5.54 -0.33
N ASP A 229 19.32 -5.75 -0.17
CA ASP A 229 20.09 -5.24 0.97
C ASP A 229 20.29 -3.73 0.79
N MET A 230 19.16 -3.02 0.80
CA MET A 230 19.07 -1.59 0.62
C MET A 230 18.42 -1.03 1.87
N ASP A 231 19.10 -0.06 2.45
CA ASP A 231 18.63 0.54 3.67
C ASP A 231 17.44 1.44 3.35
N LEU A 232 16.45 1.48 4.26
CA LEU A 232 15.25 2.31 4.09
C LEU A 232 15.56 3.78 3.69
N PRO A 233 16.61 4.42 4.23
CA PRO A 233 17.02 5.78 3.83
C PRO A 233 17.46 5.87 2.38
N ASP A 234 18.20 4.88 1.89
CA ASP A 234 18.64 4.83 0.49
C ASP A 234 17.42 4.72 -0.43
N ILE A 235 16.40 3.98 -0.01
CA ILE A 235 15.13 3.87 -0.75
C ILE A 235 14.42 5.23 -0.79
N PHE A 236 14.37 5.97 0.31
CA PHE A 236 13.73 7.30 0.29
C PHE A 236 14.53 8.32 -0.50
N ALA A 237 15.86 8.31 -0.40
CA ALA A 237 16.72 9.13 -1.23
C ALA A 237 16.49 8.82 -2.73
N VAL A 238 16.38 7.54 -3.06
CA VAL A 238 16.04 7.06 -4.40
C VAL A 238 14.66 7.56 -4.86
N LEU A 239 13.62 7.42 -4.03
CA LEU A 239 12.25 7.84 -4.36
C LEU A 239 12.11 9.37 -4.48
N ALA A 240 12.89 10.11 -3.68
CA ALA A 240 12.95 11.56 -3.72
C ALA A 240 13.76 12.09 -4.91
N ALA A 241 14.81 11.38 -5.33
CA ALA A 241 15.62 11.73 -6.49
C ALA A 241 14.86 11.50 -7.82
N GLU A 242 13.90 10.58 -7.84
CA GLU A 242 13.12 10.28 -9.03
C GLU A 242 12.25 11.47 -9.46
N ARG A 243 12.59 12.10 -10.59
CA ARG A 243 11.99 13.36 -11.06
C ARG A 243 10.47 13.30 -11.15
N ARG A 244 9.91 12.14 -11.50
CA ARG A 244 8.48 11.91 -11.66
C ARG A 244 7.72 11.84 -10.34
N THR A 245 8.40 11.46 -9.26
CA THR A 245 7.78 11.32 -7.93
C THR A 245 8.25 12.37 -6.95
N ARG A 246 9.32 13.12 -7.22
CA ARG A 246 9.88 14.14 -6.32
C ARG A 246 8.84 15.07 -5.71
N VAL A 247 7.93 15.62 -6.53
CA VAL A 247 6.90 16.56 -6.04
C VAL A 247 5.83 15.84 -5.21
N ALA A 248 5.39 14.65 -5.63
CA ALA A 248 4.42 13.86 -4.89
C ALA A 248 4.99 13.36 -3.56
N PHE A 249 6.25 12.90 -3.59
CA PHE A 249 6.99 12.43 -2.43
C PHE A 249 7.28 13.57 -1.46
N ALA A 250 7.72 14.74 -1.93
CA ALA A 250 7.91 15.91 -1.06
C ALA A 250 6.60 16.39 -0.42
N ARG A 251 5.46 16.29 -1.12
CA ARG A 251 4.13 16.59 -0.56
C ARG A 251 3.71 15.54 0.47
N PHE A 252 3.92 14.26 0.18
CA PHE A 252 3.65 13.16 1.09
C PHE A 252 4.52 13.26 2.36
N GLU A 253 5.81 13.54 2.20
CA GLU A 253 6.74 13.77 3.29
C GLU A 253 6.33 14.98 4.12
N ARG A 254 5.90 16.08 3.50
CA ARG A 254 5.37 17.25 4.22
C ARG A 254 4.10 16.94 5.00
N TYR A 255 3.17 16.18 4.42
CA TYR A 255 1.96 15.72 5.09
C TYR A 255 2.30 14.84 6.31
N CYS A 256 3.17 13.84 6.11
CA CYS A 256 3.61 12.94 7.18
C CYS A 256 4.45 13.65 8.25
N SER A 257 5.22 14.66 7.86
CA SER A 257 6.02 15.49 8.78
C SER A 257 5.15 16.43 9.60
N GLY A 258 4.14 17.06 8.99
CA GLY A 258 3.16 17.88 9.68
C GLY A 258 2.35 17.11 10.72
N LEU A 259 2.19 15.80 10.53
CA LEU A 259 1.59 14.91 11.52
C LEU A 259 2.51 14.55 12.70
N LEU A 260 3.85 14.72 12.61
CA LEU A 260 4.82 14.26 13.65
C LEU A 260 5.54 15.39 14.39
N GLY A 261 5.63 16.61 13.84
CA GLY A 261 6.01 17.80 14.63
C GLY A 261 5.04 18.14 15.77
N ARG A 262 4.14 17.20 16.11
CA ARG A 262 3.02 17.28 17.05
C ARG A 262 3.04 16.14 18.08
N PHE A 263 4.07 15.29 18.06
CA PHE A 263 4.33 14.26 19.09
C PHE A 263 5.69 14.42 19.76
N ILE A 264 6.56 15.30 19.23
CA ILE A 264 7.79 15.79 19.88
C ILE A 264 7.41 17.09 20.61
#